data_AF-A0A2Z6D3Q8-F1
#
_entry.id   AF-A0A2Z6D3Q8-F1
#
_cell.length_a   1.000
_cell.length_b   1.000
_cell.length_c   1.000
_cell.angle_alpha   90.00
_cell.angle_beta   90.00
_cell.angle_gamma   90.00
#
_symmetry.space_group_name_H-M   'P 1'
#
loop_
_entity.id
_entity.type
_entity.pdbx_description
1 polymer ?
#
loop_
_entity_poly.entity_id
_entity_poly.type
_entity_poly.pdbx_seq_one_letter_code
_entity_poly.pdbx_strand_id
1 'polypeptide(L)'
;MKSQSNQEVQEVLQQLREIHCTPQFRLNAEIQRTVRRCWANVPGAIAYLKEAIRTWKGIKSPEAVFVAACKEGRKPESAQAKSGAIAWFDWARKNRIVIAMAGEVVYTPDGEAVALAEMMRRCPMYE
;
A
#
# COMPACT_ATOMS: atom_id res chain seq x y z
N MET A 1 -22.96 0.92 -3.91
CA MET A 1 -21.99 1.34 -2.85
C MET A 1 -22.37 0.60 -1.58
N LYS A 2 -21.52 -0.30 -1.06
CA LYS A 2 -21.76 -0.92 0.26
C LYS A 2 -21.50 0.16 1.31
N SER A 3 -22.55 0.62 1.98
CA SER A 3 -22.41 1.43 3.19
C SER A 3 -21.70 0.57 4.23
N GLN A 4 -20.58 1.05 4.77
CA GLN A 4 -19.90 0.33 5.85
C GLN A 4 -20.79 0.25 7.07
N SER A 5 -20.76 -0.87 7.77
CA SER A 5 -21.39 -0.94 9.08
C SER A 5 -20.72 0.06 10.03
N ASN A 6 -21.50 0.63 10.95
CA ASN A 6 -20.92 1.51 11.97
C ASN A 6 -19.86 0.77 12.81
N GLN A 7 -19.94 -0.55 12.93
CA GLN A 7 -18.95 -1.38 13.62
C GLN A 7 -17.59 -1.36 12.91
N GLU A 8 -17.53 -1.63 11.61
CA GLU A 8 -16.27 -1.57 10.83
C GLU A 8 -15.61 -0.19 10.93
N VAL A 9 -16.41 0.88 10.90
CA VAL A 9 -15.90 2.24 11.08
C VAL A 9 -15.29 2.43 12.48
N GLN A 10 -15.93 1.92 13.53
CA GLN A 10 -15.39 2.00 14.89
C GLN A 10 -14.10 1.20 15.05
N GLU A 11 -14.01 0.01 14.46
CA GLU A 11 -12.79 -0.81 14.48
C GLU A 11 -11.61 -0.08 13.82
N VAL A 12 -11.84 0.57 12.68
CA VAL A 12 -10.82 1.41 12.03
C VAL A 12 -10.40 2.59 12.91
N LEU A 13 -11.35 3.28 13.51
CA LEU A 13 -11.06 4.42 14.39
C LEU A 13 -10.29 3.97 15.64
N GLN A 14 -10.62 2.81 16.20
CA GLN A 14 -9.90 2.21 17.31
C GLN A 14 -8.46 1.86 16.92
N GLN A 15 -8.26 1.23 15.76
CA GLN A 15 -6.93 0.95 15.22
C GLN A 15 -6.11 2.23 15.06
N LEU A 16 -6.69 3.31 14.52
CA LEU A 16 -5.99 4.60 14.37
C LEU A 16 -5.56 5.18 15.72
N ARG A 17 -6.39 5.03 16.76
CA ARG A 17 -6.09 5.49 18.13
C ARG A 17 -4.97 4.68 18.79
N GLU A 18 -4.88 3.39 18.48
CA GLU A 18 -3.88 2.48 19.04
C GLU A 18 -2.50 2.61 18.38
N ILE A 19 -2.39 3.33 17.25
CA ILE A 19 -1.10 3.57 16.61
C ILE A 19 -0.21 4.42 17.53
N HIS A 20 0.86 3.82 18.02
CA HIS A 20 1.91 4.50 18.76
C HIS A 20 2.67 5.46 17.83
N CYS A 21 2.32 6.74 17.91
CA CYS A 21 2.97 7.83 17.17
C CYS A 21 3.18 9.04 18.08
N THR A 22 4.14 9.89 17.70
CA THR A 22 4.42 11.15 18.39
C THR A 22 4.45 12.28 17.35
N PRO A 23 3.58 13.30 17.47
CA PRO A 23 2.51 13.46 18.46
C PRO A 23 1.43 12.36 18.34
N GLN A 24 0.67 12.11 19.42
CA GLN A 24 -0.36 11.06 19.46
C GLN A 24 -1.48 11.36 18.46
N PHE A 25 -1.94 10.33 17.74
CA PHE A 25 -3.05 10.42 16.81
C PHE A 25 -4.36 10.77 17.52
N ARG A 26 -5.01 11.85 17.10
CA ARG A 26 -6.27 12.33 17.66
C ARG A 26 -7.42 12.10 16.68
N LEU A 27 -8.40 11.33 17.11
CA LEU A 27 -9.66 11.19 16.38
C LEU A 27 -10.43 12.51 16.46
N ASN A 28 -10.72 13.10 15.30
CA ASN A 28 -11.54 14.30 15.18
C ASN A 28 -12.61 14.14 14.09
N ALA A 29 -13.47 15.15 13.92
CA ALA A 29 -14.55 15.10 12.93
C ALA A 29 -14.05 14.98 11.48
N GLU A 30 -12.84 15.48 11.17
CA GLU A 30 -12.24 15.34 9.84
C GLU A 30 -11.79 13.90 9.56
N ILE A 31 -11.18 13.22 10.55
CA ILE A 31 -10.80 11.81 10.43
C ILE A 31 -12.05 10.96 10.19
N GLN A 32 -13.10 11.15 10.97
CA GLN A 32 -14.35 10.40 10.81
C GLN A 32 -14.98 10.62 9.44
N ARG A 33 -15.01 11.87 8.94
CA ARG A 33 -15.48 12.18 7.59
C ARG A 33 -14.61 11.53 6.51
N THR A 34 -13.29 11.54 6.68
CA THR A 34 -12.35 10.99 5.71
C THR A 34 -12.46 9.48 5.61
N VAL A 35 -12.56 8.76 6.74
CA VAL A 35 -12.76 7.31 6.77
C VAL A 35 -14.03 6.91 6.03
N ARG A 36 -15.14 7.61 6.28
CA ARG A 36 -16.43 7.33 5.60
C ARG A 36 -16.38 7.64 4.10
N ARG A 37 -15.71 8.74 3.71
CA ARG A 37 -15.66 9.18 2.30
C ARG A 37 -14.67 8.39 1.46
N CYS A 38 -13.53 8.00 2.03
CA CYS A 38 -12.40 7.37 1.33
C CYS A 38 -12.20 5.91 1.76
N TRP A 39 -13.27 5.20 2.10
CA TRP A 39 -13.19 3.87 2.72
C TRP A 39 -12.28 2.88 2.01
N ALA A 40 -12.36 2.80 0.68
CA ALA A 40 -11.55 1.88 -0.13
C ALA A 40 -10.04 2.13 0.06
N ASN A 41 -9.65 3.35 0.41
CA ASN A 41 -8.27 3.76 0.61
C ASN A 41 -7.82 3.66 2.07
N VAL A 42 -8.75 3.53 3.03
CA VAL A 42 -8.44 3.51 4.47
C VAL A 42 -7.41 2.44 4.85
N PRO A 43 -7.52 1.17 4.41
CA PRO A 43 -6.51 0.17 4.74
C PRO A 43 -5.11 0.54 4.24
N GLY A 44 -5.02 1.06 3.01
CA GLY A 44 -3.76 1.54 2.42
C GLY A 44 -3.18 2.74 3.17
N ALA A 45 -4.04 3.68 3.56
CA ALA A 45 -3.65 4.87 4.31
C ALA A 45 -3.16 4.55 5.74
N ILE A 46 -3.79 3.59 6.42
CA ILE A 46 -3.30 3.10 7.72
C ILE A 46 -1.90 2.49 7.57
N ALA A 47 -1.71 1.65 6.55
CA ALA A 47 -0.43 1.02 6.29
C ALA A 47 0.66 2.05 5.93
N TYR A 48 0.31 3.05 5.11
CA TYR A 48 1.19 4.18 4.78
C TYR A 48 1.57 4.99 6.02
N LEU A 49 0.60 5.31 6.88
CA LEU A 49 0.85 6.00 8.13
C LEU A 49 1.82 5.22 9.03
N LYS A 50 1.62 3.91 9.19
CA LYS A 50 2.52 3.05 9.97
C LYS A 50 3.95 3.04 9.41
N GLU A 51 4.10 2.98 8.08
CA GLU A 51 5.41 3.05 7.42
C GLU A 51 6.06 4.43 7.63
N ALA A 52 5.31 5.51 7.45
CA ALA A 52 5.77 6.88 7.70
C ALA A 52 6.23 7.07 9.15
N ILE A 53 5.47 6.61 10.15
CA ILE A 53 5.86 6.70 11.57
C ILE A 53 7.19 5.98 11.82
N ARG A 54 7.42 4.85 11.15
CA ARG A 54 8.64 4.07 11.32
C ARG A 54 9.85 4.67 10.62
N THR A 55 9.64 5.41 9.52
CA THR A 55 10.71 5.83 8.61
C THR A 55 11.01 7.32 8.67
N TRP A 56 10.00 8.16 8.90
CA TRP A 56 10.13 9.62 8.86
C TRP A 56 10.50 10.15 10.25
N LYS A 57 11.60 10.89 10.35
CA LYS A 57 11.96 11.59 11.59
C LYS A 57 11.10 12.84 11.74
N GLY A 58 10.25 12.86 12.77
CA GLY A 58 9.51 14.06 13.18
C GLY A 58 8.26 14.36 12.35
N ILE A 59 7.33 13.41 12.30
CA ILE A 59 5.98 13.68 11.80
C ILE A 59 5.35 14.78 12.65
N LYS A 60 4.99 15.91 12.01
CA LYS A 60 4.38 17.06 12.71
C LYS A 60 2.90 16.84 13.02
N SER A 61 2.17 16.15 12.14
CA SER A 61 0.78 15.73 12.35
C SER A 61 0.51 14.41 11.64
N PRO A 62 0.36 13.29 12.37
CA PRO A 62 0.02 12.00 11.77
C PRO A 62 -1.40 11.98 11.19
N GLU A 63 -2.31 12.82 11.69
CA GLU A 63 -3.66 13.00 11.14
C GLU A 63 -3.61 13.54 9.71
N ALA A 64 -2.80 14.57 9.47
CA ALA A 64 -2.62 15.15 8.15
C ALA A 64 -2.04 14.13 7.15
N VAL A 65 -1.06 13.33 7.60
CA VAL A 65 -0.48 12.25 6.79
C VAL A 65 -1.55 11.22 6.42
N PHE A 66 -2.36 10.79 7.39
CA PHE A 66 -3.45 9.84 7.14
C PHE A 66 -4.52 10.39 6.20
N VAL A 67 -4.94 11.64 6.38
CA VAL A 67 -5.96 12.28 5.53
C VAL A 67 -5.45 12.43 4.10
N ALA A 68 -4.20 12.87 3.93
CA ALA A 68 -3.58 12.96 2.61
C ALA A 68 -3.50 11.58 1.95
N ALA A 69 -3.05 10.55 2.67
CA ALA A 69 -2.98 9.19 2.16
C ALA A 69 -4.36 8.63 1.77
N CYS A 70 -5.40 8.90 2.55
CA CYS A 70 -6.77 8.52 2.21
C CYS A 70 -7.28 9.21 0.94
N LYS A 71 -7.06 10.53 0.82
CA LYS A 71 -7.54 11.34 -0.31
C LYS A 71 -6.81 11.00 -1.61
N GLU A 72 -5.51 10.78 -1.52
CA GLU A 72 -4.65 10.51 -2.69
C GLU A 72 -4.54 9.01 -3.00
N GLY A 73 -5.10 8.13 -2.17
CA GLY A 73 -4.97 6.68 -2.34
C GLY A 73 -3.54 6.18 -2.16
N ARG A 74 -2.72 6.87 -1.35
CA ARG A 74 -1.34 6.46 -1.11
C ARG A 74 -1.30 5.10 -0.41
N LYS A 75 -0.36 4.27 -0.87
CA LYS A 75 -0.03 2.98 -0.28
C LYS A 75 1.44 3.02 0.13
N PRO A 76 1.85 2.25 1.15
CA PRO A 76 3.26 2.16 1.51
C PRO A 76 4.10 1.76 0.30
N GLU A 77 5.33 2.25 0.24
CA GLU A 77 6.23 2.02 -0.90
C GLU A 77 6.44 0.52 -1.11
N SER A 78 6.55 -0.24 -0.01
CA SER A 78 6.61 -1.70 0.00
C SER A 78 5.38 -2.37 -0.62
N ALA A 79 4.18 -1.80 -0.45
CA ALA A 79 2.97 -2.31 -1.09
C ALA A 79 2.83 -1.85 -2.55
N GLN A 80 3.33 -0.66 -2.88
CA GLN A 80 3.35 -0.16 -4.25
C GLN A 80 4.33 -0.93 -5.12
N ALA A 81 5.52 -1.23 -4.61
CA ALA A 81 6.51 -2.11 -5.24
C ALA A 81 5.95 -3.51 -5.49
N LYS A 82 5.23 -4.10 -4.51
CA LYS A 82 4.53 -5.38 -4.70
C LYS A 82 3.44 -5.30 -5.77
N SER A 83 2.67 -4.21 -5.82
CA SER A 83 1.65 -4.03 -6.87
C SER A 83 2.28 -3.90 -8.26
N GLY A 84 3.41 -3.18 -8.38
CA GLY A 84 4.17 -3.07 -9.63
C GLY A 84 4.79 -4.40 -10.05
N ALA A 85 5.35 -5.14 -9.11
CA ALA A 85 5.87 -6.50 -9.32
C ALA A 85 4.81 -7.47 -9.87
N ILE A 86 3.60 -7.46 -9.29
CA ILE A 86 2.49 -8.30 -9.74
C ILE A 86 2.03 -7.89 -11.14
N ALA A 87 1.83 -6.59 -11.39
CA ALA A 87 1.42 -6.08 -12.70
C ALA A 87 2.44 -6.44 -13.78
N TRP A 88 3.73 -6.24 -13.49
CA TRP A 88 4.81 -6.64 -14.38
C TRP A 88 4.82 -8.15 -14.62
N PHE A 89 4.65 -8.97 -13.57
CA PHE A 89 4.61 -10.42 -13.69
C PHE A 89 3.48 -10.90 -14.60
N ASP A 90 2.28 -10.36 -14.44
CA ASP A 90 1.12 -10.71 -15.27
C ASP A 90 1.37 -10.36 -16.74
N TRP A 91 1.95 -9.19 -17.02
CA TRP A 91 2.36 -8.79 -18.36
C TRP A 91 3.47 -9.71 -18.91
N ALA A 92 4.52 -9.96 -18.14
CA ALA A 92 5.67 -10.76 -18.54
C ALA A 92 5.28 -12.21 -18.81
N ARG A 93 4.36 -12.76 -18.01
CA ARG A 93 3.80 -14.11 -18.21
C ARG A 93 2.96 -14.21 -19.49
N LYS A 94 2.12 -13.20 -19.77
CA LYS A 94 1.35 -13.13 -21.04
C LYS A 94 2.27 -13.09 -22.27
N ASN A 95 3.39 -12.38 -22.17
CA ASN A 95 4.40 -12.29 -23.22
C ASN A 95 5.41 -13.46 -23.22
N ARG A 96 5.18 -14.49 -22.37
CA ARG A 96 6.04 -15.68 -22.24
C ARG A 96 7.49 -15.37 -21.90
N ILE A 97 7.75 -14.24 -21.23
CA ILE A 97 9.07 -13.83 -20.74
C ILE A 97 9.42 -14.58 -19.45
N VAL A 98 8.42 -14.89 -18.62
CA VAL A 98 8.56 -15.65 -17.36
C VAL A 98 7.43 -16.68 -17.23
N ILE A 99 7.67 -17.76 -16.48
CA ILE A 99 6.70 -18.84 -16.25
C ILE A 99 6.15 -18.86 -14.82
N ALA A 100 6.95 -18.43 -13.83
CA ALA A 100 6.58 -18.43 -12.42
C ALA A 100 7.34 -17.35 -11.64
N MET A 101 6.80 -16.99 -10.47
CA MET A 101 7.41 -16.06 -9.52
C MET A 101 7.30 -16.64 -8.11
N ALA A 102 8.38 -16.54 -7.34
CA ALA A 102 8.42 -16.87 -5.92
C ALA A 102 9.19 -15.78 -5.17
N GLY A 103 8.47 -15.01 -4.34
CA GLY A 103 9.07 -13.86 -3.65
C GLY A 103 9.63 -12.83 -4.64
N GLU A 104 10.92 -12.56 -4.57
CA GLU A 104 11.64 -11.63 -5.46
C GLU A 104 12.43 -12.35 -6.57
N VAL A 105 12.08 -13.59 -6.89
CA VAL A 105 12.71 -14.39 -7.96
C VAL A 105 11.66 -14.78 -9.00
N VAL A 106 12.05 -14.71 -10.27
CA VAL A 106 11.24 -15.15 -11.41
C VAL A 106 11.96 -16.25 -12.18
N TYR A 107 11.18 -17.14 -12.78
CA TYR A 107 11.68 -18.26 -13.55
C TYR A 107 11.43 -18.01 -15.04
N THR A 108 12.46 -18.11 -15.87
CA THR A 108 12.36 -17.98 -17.32
C THR A 108 11.88 -19.29 -17.96
N PRO A 109 11.37 -19.27 -19.21
CA PRO A 109 11.04 -20.49 -19.96
C PRO A 109 12.22 -21.44 -20.14
N ASP A 110 13.45 -20.91 -20.13
CA ASP A 110 14.70 -21.68 -20.25
C ASP A 110 15.12 -22.33 -18.92
N GLY A 111 14.35 -22.14 -17.85
CA GLY A 111 14.59 -22.72 -16.53
C GLY A 111 15.55 -21.92 -15.65
N GLU A 112 15.87 -20.68 -16.03
CA GLU A 112 16.74 -19.82 -15.22
C GLU A 112 15.96 -19.14 -14.09
N ALA A 113 16.56 -19.08 -12.90
CA ALA A 113 16.07 -18.31 -11.77
C ALA A 113 16.77 -16.95 -11.73
N VAL A 114 16.02 -15.87 -11.93
CA VAL A 114 16.57 -14.50 -12.02
C VAL A 114 15.87 -13.61 -11.00
N ALA A 115 16.61 -12.66 -10.41
CA ALA A 115 16.02 -11.68 -9.52
C ALA A 115 14.96 -10.84 -10.26
N LEU A 116 13.81 -10.60 -9.62
CA LEU A 116 12.70 -9.83 -10.20
C LEU A 116 13.17 -8.44 -10.65
N ALA A 117 13.90 -7.71 -9.79
CA ALA A 117 14.39 -6.37 -10.11
C ALA A 117 15.38 -6.36 -11.30
N GLU A 118 16.14 -7.45 -11.48
CA GLU A 118 17.01 -7.64 -12.65
C GLU A 118 16.16 -7.82 -13.91
N MET A 119 15.15 -8.70 -13.88
CA MET A 119 14.29 -8.95 -15.03
C MET A 119 13.41 -7.76 -15.40
N MET A 120 12.91 -7.00 -14.41
CA MET A 120 12.16 -5.77 -14.67
C MET A 120 13.00 -4.69 -15.36
N ARG A 121 14.32 -4.65 -15.12
CA ARG A 121 15.23 -3.75 -15.85
C ARG A 121 15.51 -4.24 -17.27
N ARG A 122 15.65 -5.55 -17.47
CA ARG A 122 15.88 -6.15 -18.81
C ARG A 122 14.64 -6.05 -19.70
N CYS A 123 13.47 -6.23 -19.12
CA CYS A 123 12.18 -6.24 -19.80
C CYS A 123 11.23 -5.25 -19.14
N PRO A 124 11.39 -3.94 -19.34
CA PRO A 124 10.44 -2.96 -18.83
C PRO A 124 9.06 -3.19 -19.48
N MET A 125 8.00 -2.95 -18.70
CA MET A 125 6.64 -3.02 -19.22
C MET A 125 6.43 -1.89 -20.23
N TYR A 126 6.04 -2.22 -21.46
CA TYR A 126 5.61 -1.25 -22.47
C TYR A 126 4.08 -1.26 -22.52
N GLU A 127 3.46 -0.07 -22.51
CA GLU A 127 2.01 0.13 -22.63
C GLU A 127 1.48 -0.19 -24.04
#